data_AF-A0A367JMU9-F1
#
_entry.id   AF-A0A367JMU9-F1
#
_cell.length_a   1.000
_cell.length_b   1.000
_cell.length_c   1.000
_cell.angle_alpha   90.00
_cell.angle_beta   90.00
_cell.angle_gamma   90.00
#
_symmetry.space_group_name_H-M   'P 1'
#
loop_
_entity.id
_entity.type
_entity.pdbx_description
1 polymer ?
#
loop_
_entity_poly.entity_id
_entity_poly.type
_entity_poly.pdbx_seq_one_letter_code
_entity_poly.pdbx_strand_id
1 'polypeptide(L)'
;MPYVEQEDMLSLGAGAPNPITFPFAGLTLRLKSGERIEIDDQLFERSLSYDFTSGQPLLNQQLKELQKIEHTPPVDFDVSIGVGSQDLLTK
;
A
#
# COMPACT_ATOMS: atom_id res chain seq x y z
N MET A 1 5.33 12.18 3.11
CA MET A 1 5.97 13.27 3.88
C MET A 1 6.88 14.02 2.91
N PRO A 2 6.72 15.33 2.69
CA PRO A 2 7.22 16.02 1.50
C PRO A 2 8.75 16.01 1.33
N TYR A 3 9.51 15.77 2.40
CA TYR A 3 10.98 15.81 2.38
C TYR A 3 11.65 14.43 2.46
N VAL A 4 10.88 13.36 2.70
CA VAL A 4 11.43 11.99 2.85
C VAL A 4 11.67 11.35 1.48
N GLU A 5 11.00 11.82 0.43
CA GLU A 5 11.13 11.31 -0.94
C GLU A 5 12.22 12.05 -1.75
N GLN A 6 12.93 13.00 -1.13
CA GLN A 6 14.02 13.73 -1.79
C GLN A 6 15.33 12.95 -1.63
N GLU A 7 15.93 12.51 -2.74
CA GLU A 7 17.08 11.58 -2.75
C GLU A 7 18.28 12.02 -1.90
N ASP A 8 18.54 13.33 -1.80
CA ASP A 8 19.68 13.89 -1.05
C ASP A 8 19.32 14.39 0.37
N MET A 9 18.12 14.08 0.87
CA MET A 9 17.65 14.56 2.18
C MET A 9 17.75 13.47 3.26
N LEU A 10 18.56 13.72 4.28
CA LEU A 10 18.57 12.88 5.49
C LEU A 10 17.43 13.28 6.43
N SER A 11 16.44 12.40 6.57
CA SER A 11 15.32 12.60 7.50
C SER A 11 15.70 12.20 8.92
N LEU A 12 15.67 13.17 9.85
CA LEU A 12 15.76 12.95 11.31
C LEU A 12 14.42 13.20 12.03
N GLY A 13 13.34 13.39 11.27
CA GLY A 13 12.05 13.82 11.81
C GLY A 13 11.08 12.69 12.15
N ALA A 14 10.87 11.77 11.20
CA ALA A 14 9.87 10.71 11.35
C ALA A 14 10.45 9.52 12.12
N GLY A 15 9.70 9.00 13.09
CA GLY A 15 10.07 7.79 13.85
C GLY A 15 9.86 6.48 13.08
N ALA A 16 10.05 6.48 11.77
CA ALA A 16 9.93 5.27 10.96
C ALA A 16 11.16 4.37 11.21
N PRO A 17 10.97 3.10 11.59
CA PRO A 17 12.07 2.17 11.77
C PRO A 17 12.81 1.92 10.45
N ASN A 18 14.11 1.61 10.54
CA ASN A 18 14.90 1.23 9.38
C ASN A 18 14.48 -0.17 8.88
N PRO A 19 14.26 -0.39 7.56
CA PRO A 19 13.84 -1.67 7.02
C PRO A 19 14.69 -2.88 7.45
N ILE A 20 15.99 -2.69 7.67
CA ILE A 20 16.91 -3.77 8.11
C ILE A 20 16.56 -4.33 9.50
N THR A 21 15.75 -3.61 10.27
CA THR A 21 15.29 -4.04 11.60
C THR A 21 14.08 -4.97 11.55
N PHE A 22 13.43 -5.09 10.39
CA PHE A 22 12.27 -5.96 10.24
C PHE A 22 12.70 -7.43 10.19
N PRO A 23 12.08 -8.34 10.98
CA PRO A 23 12.52 -9.73 11.09
C PRO A 23 11.98 -10.62 9.95
N PHE A 24 11.85 -10.09 8.74
CA PHE A 24 11.29 -10.82 7.59
C PHE A 24 12.22 -10.69 6.38
N ALA A 25 12.61 -11.82 5.80
CA ALA A 25 13.53 -11.86 4.66
C ALA A 25 12.83 -11.75 3.29
N GLY A 26 11.53 -11.98 3.23
CA GLY A 26 10.75 -11.97 1.99
C GLY A 26 9.36 -12.55 2.17
N LEU A 27 8.54 -12.50 1.12
CA LEU A 27 7.18 -13.05 1.13
C LEU A 27 6.88 -13.81 -0.15
N THR A 28 6.45 -15.06 -0.01
CA THR A 28 5.91 -15.88 -1.10
C THR A 28 4.51 -16.38 -0.73
N LEU A 29 3.54 -16.06 -1.57
CA LEU A 29 2.16 -16.53 -1.44
C LEU A 29 1.97 -17.77 -2.32
N ARG A 30 1.43 -18.84 -1.76
CA ARG A 30 1.02 -20.02 -2.52
C ARG A 30 -0.49 -20.04 -2.68
N LEU A 31 -0.94 -19.96 -3.92
CA LEU A 31 -2.36 -20.01 -4.24
C LEU A 31 -2.88 -21.46 -4.26
N LYS A 32 -4.20 -21.62 -4.14
CA LYS A 32 -4.86 -22.93 -4.24
C LYS A 32 -4.68 -23.59 -5.61
N SER A 33 -4.42 -22.80 -6.64
CA SER A 33 -4.05 -23.27 -7.98
C SER A 33 -2.68 -23.95 -8.03
N GLY A 34 -1.86 -23.82 -6.97
CA GLY A 34 -0.46 -24.27 -6.94
C GLY A 34 0.53 -23.20 -7.40
N GLU A 35 0.05 -22.09 -7.96
CA GLU A 35 0.86 -20.93 -8.34
C GLU A 35 1.53 -20.30 -7.11
N ARG A 36 2.72 -19.74 -7.34
CA ARG A 36 3.47 -18.98 -6.36
C ARG A 36 3.62 -17.54 -6.82
N ILE A 37 3.25 -16.61 -5.94
CA ILE A 37 3.49 -15.18 -6.13
C ILE A 37 4.64 -14.82 -5.19
N GLU A 38 5.76 -14.42 -5.75
CA GLU A 38 6.90 -13.88 -5.03
C GLU A 38 6.81 -12.35 -5.01
N ILE A 39 6.91 -11.77 -3.83
CA ILE A 39 6.86 -10.32 -3.66
C ILE A 39 8.28 -9.77 -3.76
N ASP A 40 8.46 -8.76 -4.62
CA ASP A 40 9.73 -8.03 -4.76
C ASP A 40 10.22 -7.46 -3.43
N ASP A 41 11.52 -7.52 -3.18
CA ASP A 41 12.13 -7.13 -1.91
C ASP A 41 11.90 -5.65 -1.58
N GLN A 42 12.00 -4.75 -2.55
CA GLN A 42 11.78 -3.32 -2.32
C GLN A 42 10.31 -3.04 -1.99
N LEU A 43 9.39 -3.70 -2.71
CA LEU A 43 7.96 -3.62 -2.41
C LEU A 43 7.65 -4.20 -1.04
N PHE A 44 8.28 -5.30 -0.66
CA PHE A 44 8.08 -5.96 0.62
C PHE A 44 8.58 -5.08 1.78
N GLU A 45 9.80 -4.56 1.71
CA GLU A 45 10.36 -3.64 2.70
C GLU A 45 9.48 -2.40 2.88
N ARG A 46 9.02 -1.79 1.77
CA ARG A 46 8.09 -0.65 1.82
C ARG A 46 6.79 -1.03 2.54
N SER A 47 6.26 -2.22 2.25
CA SER A 47 4.97 -2.70 2.77
C SER A 47 4.99 -3.02 4.27
N LEU A 48 6.17 -3.20 4.85
CA LEU A 48 6.35 -3.41 6.30
C LEU A 48 6.44 -2.10 7.09
N SER A 49 6.61 -0.96 6.40
CA SER A 49 6.71 0.36 7.03
C SER A 49 5.35 1.06 7.15
N TYR A 50 5.34 2.22 7.80
CA TYR A 50 4.17 3.09 7.83
C TYR A 50 3.86 3.64 6.43
N ASP A 51 2.56 3.77 6.13
CA ASP A 51 2.08 4.32 4.87
C ASP A 51 0.94 5.33 5.13
N PHE A 52 0.37 5.87 4.05
CA PHE A 52 -0.75 6.80 4.11
C PHE A 52 -1.99 6.16 4.72
N THR A 53 -2.75 6.95 5.50
CA THR A 53 -4.04 6.53 6.06
C THR A 53 -5.04 6.13 4.98
N SER A 54 -4.96 6.73 3.78
CA SER A 54 -5.80 6.37 2.63
C SER A 54 -5.44 5.02 2.02
N GLY A 55 -4.37 4.38 2.49
CA GLY A 55 -3.84 3.13 1.98
C GLY A 55 -2.69 3.32 0.99
N GLN A 56 -2.10 2.19 0.62
CA GLN A 56 -0.91 2.15 -0.24
C GLN A 56 -1.29 2.61 -1.68
N PRO A 57 -0.48 3.47 -2.34
CA PRO A 57 -0.86 4.10 -3.62
C PRO A 57 -1.13 3.14 -4.79
N LEU A 58 -0.37 2.07 -4.93
CA LEU A 58 -0.56 1.04 -5.97
C LEU A 58 -1.92 0.34 -5.80
N LEU A 59 -2.29 0.00 -4.57
CA LEU A 59 -3.60 -0.59 -4.28
C LEU A 59 -4.74 0.39 -4.57
N ASN A 60 -4.59 1.65 -4.17
CA ASN A 60 -5.57 2.70 -4.48
C ASN A 60 -5.77 2.88 -5.98
N GLN A 61 -4.68 2.89 -6.76
CA GLN A 61 -4.75 2.96 -8.22
C GLN A 61 -5.51 1.75 -8.79
N GLN A 62 -5.18 0.54 -8.36
CA GLN A 62 -5.85 -0.67 -8.83
C GLN A 62 -7.35 -0.66 -8.51
N LEU A 63 -7.73 -0.28 -7.29
CA LEU A 63 -9.15 -0.21 -6.91
C LEU A 63 -9.88 0.91 -7.65
N LYS A 64 -9.26 2.07 -7.86
CA LYS A 64 -9.86 3.16 -8.63
C LYS A 64 -10.14 2.75 -10.07
N GLU A 65 -9.22 2.03 -10.71
CA GLU A 65 -9.46 1.48 -12.05
C GLU A 65 -10.56 0.42 -12.05
N LEU A 66 -10.59 -0.46 -11.05
CA LEU A 66 -11.69 -1.42 -10.89
C LEU A 66 -13.05 -0.70 -10.78
N GLN A 67 -13.13 0.37 -9.98
CA GLN A 67 -14.36 1.17 -9.85
C GLN A 67 -14.79 1.81 -11.18
N LYS A 68 -13.84 2.26 -12.00
CA LYS A 68 -14.14 2.79 -13.34
C LYS A 68 -14.70 1.73 -14.26
N ILE A 69 -14.09 0.54 -14.29
CA ILE A 69 -14.48 -0.57 -15.15
C ILE A 69 -15.90 -1.06 -14.77
N GLU A 70 -16.15 -1.28 -13.49
CA GLU A 70 -17.40 -1.90 -13.02
C GLU A 70 -18.57 -0.93 -12.93
N HIS A 71 -18.32 0.36 -12.69
CA HIS A 71 -19.39 1.32 -12.36
C HIS A 71 -19.50 2.53 -13.29
N THR A 72 -18.49 2.79 -14.15
CA THR A 72 -18.45 3.96 -15.06
C THR A 72 -18.93 5.26 -14.37
N PRO A 73 -18.25 5.73 -13.31
CA PRO A 73 -18.74 6.87 -12.54
C PRO A 73 -18.84 8.12 -13.42
N PRO A 74 -19.96 8.88 -13.35
CA PRO A 74 -20.17 10.06 -14.20
C PRO A 74 -19.44 11.31 -13.71
N VAL A 75 -18.65 11.20 -12.63
CA VAL A 75 -17.97 12.29 -11.95
C VAL A 75 -16.56 11.87 -11.57
N ASP A 76 -15.71 12.86 -11.33
CA ASP A 76 -14.42 12.63 -10.69
C ASP A 76 -14.65 12.11 -9.27
N PHE A 77 -13.88 11.08 -8.92
CA PHE A 77 -13.95 10.42 -7.63
C PHE A 77 -12.55 9.96 -7.20
N ASP A 78 -12.46 9.55 -5.94
CA ASP A 78 -11.27 8.89 -5.41
C ASP A 78 -11.64 7.74 -4.48
N VAL A 79 -10.62 6.97 -4.09
CA VAL A 79 -10.78 5.81 -3.20
C VAL A 79 -9.89 5.95 -1.96
N SER A 80 -10.35 5.40 -0.85
CA SER A 80 -9.57 5.23 0.38
C SER A 80 -9.79 3.82 0.91
N ILE A 81 -8.72 3.18 1.35
CA ILE A 81 -8.81 1.85 1.96
C ILE A 81 -9.41 1.96 3.35
N GLY A 82 -10.31 1.03 3.68
CA GLY A 82 -10.78 0.79 5.04
C GLY A 82 -10.50 -0.64 5.48
N VAL A 83 -10.64 -0.91 6.77
CA VAL A 83 -10.38 -2.26 7.34
C VAL A 83 -11.59 -3.19 7.23
N GLY A 84 -12.44 -2.96 6.23
CA GLY A 84 -13.66 -3.73 5.95
C GLY A 84 -14.90 -2.85 5.87
N SER A 85 -15.99 -3.41 5.31
CA SER A 85 -17.23 -2.67 5.06
C SER A 85 -17.87 -2.12 6.33
N GLN A 86 -17.78 -2.84 7.46
CA GLN A 86 -18.35 -2.39 8.73
C GLN A 86 -17.66 -1.15 9.28
N ASP A 87 -16.34 -1.05 9.13
CA ASP A 87 -15.59 0.16 9.50
C ASP A 87 -16.00 1.32 8.60
N LEU A 88 -16.00 1.11 7.29
CA LEU A 88 -16.32 2.15 6.30
C LEU A 88 -17.74 2.70 6.41
N LEU A 89 -18.72 1.91 6.87
CA LEU A 89 -20.08 2.40 7.11
C LEU A 89 -20.16 3.45 8.24
N THR A 90 -19.12 3.55 9.08
CA THR A 90 -19.08 4.47 10.23
C THR A 90 -18.17 5.69 10.01
N LYS A 91 -17.55 5.81 8.83
CA LYS A 91 -16.59 6.86 8.48
C LYS A 91 -17.23 8.00 7.71
#